data_AF-A0A4U7JP60-F1
#
_entry.id   AF-A0A4U7JP60-F1
#
_cell.length_a   1.000
_cell.length_b   1.000
_cell.length_c   1.000
_cell.angle_alpha   90.00
_cell.angle_beta   90.00
_cell.angle_gamma   90.00
#
_symmetry.space_group_name_H-M   'P 1'
#
loop_
_entity.id
_entity.type
_entity.pdbx_description
1 polymer ?
#
loop_
_entity_poly.entity_id
_entity_poly.type
_entity_poly.pdbx_seq_one_letter_code
_entity_poly.pdbx_strand_id
1 'polypeptide(L)'
;MPFQILNPVTYQPPVVKIKNLDQEQPEEVEEIDYKAIGEEIVNKAKEEADLIVKEALLEAKDIISKANLEIEELVNKVTNEAREEGYNQGIAQAKQEYEQLIEEAQSIKEQASVEYKNVLDSLESDAVNTILEIAKKVISKELECKQNILLLVKDAFEKCSKDRKAVLRLNEQDYNYVNENKEELFSMLERSEETEIKKDLSLKEGGCIIDTSLGSIDASADTKFEKIENDFRSILGEKID
;
A
#
# COMPACT_ATOMS: atom_id res chain seq x y z
N MET A 1 -54.58 -13.76 -27.97
CA MET A 1 -55.54 -13.95 -29.08
C MET A 1 -56.86 -14.39 -28.46
N PRO A 2 -58.01 -13.77 -28.75
CA PRO A 2 -59.28 -14.21 -28.19
C PRO A 2 -59.74 -15.50 -28.87
N PHE A 3 -60.22 -16.47 -28.10
CA PHE A 3 -60.78 -17.72 -28.61
C PHE A 3 -62.18 -17.47 -29.15
N GLN A 4 -62.41 -17.80 -30.42
CA GLN A 4 -63.71 -17.64 -31.08
C GLN A 4 -64.52 -18.93 -30.86
N ILE A 5 -65.55 -18.85 -30.01
CA ILE A 5 -66.45 -19.99 -29.76
C ILE A 5 -67.34 -20.14 -31.00
N LEU A 6 -67.21 -21.27 -31.71
CA LEU A 6 -68.13 -21.63 -32.80
C LEU A 6 -69.51 -21.95 -32.23
N ASN A 7 -70.56 -21.37 -32.81
CA ASN A 7 -71.96 -21.55 -32.40
C ASN A 7 -72.36 -23.04 -32.46
N PRO A 8 -73.23 -23.51 -31.54
CA PRO A 8 -73.66 -24.91 -31.53
C PRO A 8 -74.50 -25.23 -32.77
N VAL A 9 -74.16 -26.34 -33.44
CA VAL A 9 -74.91 -26.88 -34.57
C VAL A 9 -76.25 -27.40 -34.05
N THR A 10 -77.35 -26.74 -34.43
CA THR A 10 -78.70 -27.16 -34.10
C THR A 10 -79.18 -28.17 -35.14
N TYR A 11 -79.38 -29.43 -34.73
CA TYR A 11 -79.95 -30.46 -35.59
C TYR A 11 -81.46 -30.23 -35.78
N GLN A 12 -81.91 -30.14 -37.02
CA GLN A 12 -83.34 -30.18 -37.38
C GLN A 12 -83.64 -31.49 -38.12
N PRO A 13 -84.49 -32.37 -37.59
CA PRO A 13 -84.89 -33.58 -38.30
C PRO A 13 -85.76 -33.23 -39.53
N PRO A 14 -85.67 -34.02 -40.62
CA PRO A 14 -86.45 -33.75 -41.83
C PRO A 14 -87.95 -33.99 -41.57
N VAL A 15 -88.76 -32.98 -41.89
CA VAL A 15 -90.23 -33.06 -41.76
C VAL A 15 -90.81 -33.67 -43.03
N VAL A 16 -91.29 -34.92 -42.94
CA VAL A 16 -92.04 -35.56 -44.03
C VAL A 16 -93.45 -34.96 -44.07
N LYS A 17 -93.77 -34.25 -45.17
CA LYS A 17 -95.13 -33.78 -45.45
C LYS A 17 -95.98 -34.95 -45.90
N ILE A 18 -96.89 -35.43 -45.04
CA ILE A 18 -97.93 -36.36 -45.45
C ILE A 18 -99.19 -35.56 -45.77
N LYS A 19 -99.63 -35.59 -47.04
CA LYS A 19 -100.98 -35.15 -47.41
C LYS A 19 -101.59 -36.05 -48.49
N ASN A 20 -102.43 -36.94 -47.98
CA ASN A 20 -103.63 -37.59 -48.51
C ASN A 20 -103.54 -38.65 -49.64
N LEU A 21 -104.02 -39.83 -49.24
CA LEU A 21 -104.49 -40.98 -50.00
C LEU A 21 -105.52 -40.58 -51.07
N ASP A 22 -105.30 -41.04 -52.31
CA ASP A 22 -106.16 -42.00 -53.02
C ASP A 22 -105.73 -42.08 -54.49
N GLN A 23 -105.17 -43.23 -54.89
CA GLN A 23 -105.47 -44.00 -56.11
C GLN A 23 -104.30 -44.94 -56.47
N GLU A 24 -104.66 -46.22 -56.59
CA GLU A 24 -103.80 -47.37 -56.91
C GLU A 24 -103.24 -47.30 -58.33
N GLN A 25 -101.92 -47.46 -58.47
CA GLN A 25 -101.26 -48.30 -59.49
C GLN A 25 -99.92 -48.82 -58.91
N PRO A 26 -99.52 -50.08 -59.22
CA PRO A 26 -98.42 -50.75 -58.53
C PRO A 26 -97.06 -50.48 -59.21
N GLU A 27 -96.05 -50.13 -58.41
CA GLU A 27 -94.63 -50.26 -58.77
C GLU A 27 -93.90 -51.09 -57.68
N GLU A 28 -93.07 -52.02 -58.14
CA GLU A 28 -92.27 -52.94 -57.35
C GLU A 28 -91.05 -52.26 -56.67
N VAL A 29 -90.99 -52.45 -55.34
CA VAL A 29 -89.86 -52.68 -54.40
C VAL A 29 -88.69 -51.67 -54.29
N GLU A 30 -88.46 -51.16 -53.07
CA GLU A 30 -87.14 -51.24 -52.40
C GLU A 30 -87.34 -51.27 -50.87
N GLU A 31 -86.99 -52.39 -50.23
CA GLU A 31 -87.00 -52.53 -48.77
C GLU A 31 -85.75 -51.82 -48.20
N ILE A 32 -85.93 -50.59 -47.71
CA ILE A 32 -84.83 -49.77 -47.18
C ILE A 32 -84.39 -50.32 -45.82
N ASP A 33 -83.15 -50.83 -45.72
CA ASP A 33 -82.55 -51.30 -44.47
C ASP A 33 -82.09 -50.12 -43.59
N TYR A 34 -83.00 -49.64 -42.75
CA TYR A 34 -82.74 -48.57 -41.77
C TYR A 34 -81.64 -48.89 -40.75
N LYS A 35 -81.32 -50.17 -40.52
CA LYS A 35 -80.26 -50.58 -39.60
C LYS A 35 -78.88 -50.35 -40.21
N ALA A 36 -78.72 -50.64 -41.50
CA ALA A 36 -77.49 -50.37 -42.24
C ALA A 36 -77.15 -48.86 -42.28
N ILE A 37 -78.17 -48.00 -42.47
CA ILE A 37 -77.99 -46.54 -42.49
C ILE A 37 -77.55 -46.01 -41.12
N GLY A 38 -78.13 -46.53 -40.02
CA GLY A 38 -77.74 -46.15 -38.66
C GLY A 38 -76.30 -46.57 -38.31
N GLU A 39 -75.88 -47.76 -38.72
CA GLU A 39 -74.49 -48.23 -38.55
C GLU A 39 -73.50 -47.37 -39.35
N GLU A 40 -73.86 -46.95 -40.56
CA GLU A 40 -73.03 -46.05 -41.39
C GLU A 40 -72.82 -44.67 -40.74
N ILE A 41 -73.86 -44.08 -40.15
CA ILE A 41 -73.78 -42.79 -39.45
C ILE A 41 -72.85 -42.88 -38.23
N VAL A 42 -72.97 -43.95 -37.45
CA VAL A 42 -72.13 -44.17 -36.26
C VAL A 42 -70.67 -44.40 -36.66
N ASN A 43 -70.42 -45.11 -37.76
CA ASN A 43 -69.06 -45.32 -38.26
C ASN A 43 -68.44 -44.01 -38.77
N LYS A 44 -69.18 -43.20 -39.54
CA LYS A 44 -68.73 -41.86 -39.96
C LYS A 44 -68.41 -40.95 -38.77
N ALA A 45 -69.27 -40.93 -37.75
CA ALA A 45 -69.03 -40.13 -36.55
C ALA A 45 -67.80 -40.59 -35.75
N LYS A 46 -67.50 -41.90 -35.73
CA LYS A 46 -66.28 -42.44 -35.12
C LYS A 46 -65.04 -42.05 -35.91
N GLU A 47 -65.07 -42.16 -37.23
CA GLU A 47 -63.96 -41.74 -38.11
C GLU A 47 -63.68 -40.24 -37.94
N GLU A 48 -64.71 -39.40 -37.89
CA GLU A 48 -64.56 -37.96 -37.63
C GLU A 48 -63.96 -37.66 -36.24
N ALA A 49 -64.42 -38.37 -35.19
CA ALA A 49 -63.87 -38.23 -33.85
C ALA A 49 -62.38 -38.65 -33.78
N ASP A 50 -62.03 -39.75 -34.44
CA ASP A 50 -60.64 -40.22 -34.52
C ASP A 50 -59.75 -39.23 -35.28
N LEU A 51 -60.26 -38.60 -36.33
CA LEU A 51 -59.56 -37.53 -37.05
C LEU A 51 -59.31 -36.30 -36.16
N ILE A 52 -60.32 -35.85 -35.42
CA ILE A 52 -60.20 -34.71 -34.49
C ILE A 52 -59.16 -35.00 -33.40
N VAL A 53 -59.20 -36.20 -32.80
CA VAL A 53 -58.22 -36.61 -31.78
C VAL A 53 -56.82 -36.67 -32.38
N LYS A 54 -56.67 -37.21 -33.59
CA LYS A 54 -55.38 -37.28 -34.27
C LYS A 54 -54.82 -35.89 -34.57
N GLU A 55 -55.65 -34.95 -35.03
CA GLU A 55 -55.25 -33.56 -35.28
C GLU A 55 -54.84 -32.86 -33.99
N ALA A 56 -55.64 -32.97 -32.92
CA ALA A 56 -55.31 -32.40 -31.61
C ALA A 56 -53.99 -32.96 -31.03
N LEU A 57 -53.71 -34.26 -31.22
CA LEU A 57 -52.45 -34.88 -30.80
C LEU A 57 -51.24 -34.36 -31.61
N LEU A 58 -51.43 -34.11 -32.91
CA LEU A 58 -50.39 -33.52 -33.75
C LEU A 58 -50.09 -32.07 -33.34
N GLU A 59 -51.12 -31.26 -33.09
CA GLU A 59 -50.97 -29.90 -32.59
C GLU A 59 -50.30 -29.86 -31.22
N ALA A 60 -50.74 -30.72 -30.28
CA ALA A 60 -50.12 -30.82 -28.96
C ALA A 60 -48.64 -31.19 -29.05
N LYS A 61 -48.28 -32.11 -29.95
CA LYS A 61 -46.89 -32.50 -30.20
C LYS A 61 -46.08 -31.34 -30.78
N ASP A 62 -46.64 -30.57 -31.71
CA ASP A 62 -45.98 -29.39 -32.30
C ASP A 62 -45.77 -28.29 -31.24
N ILE A 63 -46.76 -28.04 -30.39
CA ILE A 63 -46.66 -27.09 -29.28
C ILE A 63 -45.54 -27.50 -28.31
N ILE A 64 -45.49 -28.77 -27.90
CA ILE A 64 -44.44 -29.28 -27.02
C ILE A 64 -43.07 -29.18 -27.70
N SER A 65 -42.99 -29.50 -29.00
CA SER A 65 -41.73 -29.39 -29.75
C SER A 65 -41.23 -27.94 -29.81
N LYS A 66 -42.12 -26.97 -30.08
CA LYS A 66 -41.79 -25.55 -30.10
C LYS A 66 -41.38 -25.04 -28.72
N ALA A 67 -42.13 -25.40 -27.68
CA ALA A 67 -41.80 -25.04 -26.30
C ALA A 67 -40.43 -25.58 -25.88
N ASN A 68 -40.10 -26.82 -26.26
CA ASN A 68 -38.78 -27.39 -25.96
C ASN A 68 -37.64 -26.65 -26.67
N LEU A 69 -37.83 -26.26 -27.93
CA LEU A 69 -36.85 -25.45 -28.67
C LEU A 69 -36.65 -24.07 -28.03
N GLU A 70 -37.74 -23.40 -27.66
CA GLU A 70 -37.67 -22.11 -26.96
C GLU A 70 -36.98 -22.22 -25.60
N ILE A 71 -37.24 -23.30 -24.84
CA ILE A 71 -36.56 -23.57 -23.58
C ILE A 71 -35.06 -23.80 -23.81
N GLU A 72 -34.67 -24.56 -24.84
CA GLU A 72 -33.26 -24.81 -25.14
C GLU A 72 -32.53 -23.52 -25.51
N GLU A 73 -33.13 -22.67 -26.36
CA GLU A 73 -32.59 -21.36 -26.69
C GLU A 73 -32.47 -20.45 -25.46
N LEU A 74 -33.50 -20.42 -24.61
CA LEU A 74 -33.49 -19.63 -23.39
C LEU A 74 -32.43 -20.11 -22.40
N VAL A 75 -32.30 -21.42 -22.20
CA VAL A 75 -31.29 -22.02 -21.32
C VAL A 75 -29.90 -21.68 -21.81
N ASN A 76 -29.64 -21.80 -23.11
CA ASN A 76 -28.34 -21.44 -23.71
C ASN A 76 -28.04 -19.96 -23.51
N LYS A 77 -29.02 -19.08 -23.75
CA LYS A 77 -28.86 -17.64 -23.57
C LYS A 77 -28.55 -17.28 -22.11
N VAL A 78 -29.38 -17.73 -21.17
CA VAL A 78 -29.22 -17.44 -19.74
C VAL A 78 -27.91 -18.02 -19.20
N THR A 79 -27.53 -19.22 -19.64
CA THR A 79 -26.26 -19.84 -19.21
C THR A 79 -25.05 -19.05 -19.71
N ASN A 80 -25.09 -18.58 -20.95
CA ASN A 80 -24.00 -17.76 -21.51
C ASN A 80 -23.91 -16.40 -20.81
N GLU A 81 -25.04 -15.72 -20.62
CA GLU A 81 -25.11 -14.44 -19.91
C GLU A 81 -24.61 -14.56 -18.46
N ALA A 82 -25.08 -15.57 -17.72
CA ALA A 82 -24.65 -15.81 -16.35
C ALA A 82 -23.15 -16.17 -16.25
N ARG A 83 -22.62 -16.89 -17.24
CA ARG A 83 -21.19 -17.22 -17.31
C ARG A 83 -20.34 -15.97 -17.55
N GLU A 84 -20.74 -15.12 -18.49
CA GLU A 84 -20.03 -13.86 -18.76
C GLU A 84 -20.11 -12.91 -17.57
N GLU A 85 -21.28 -12.77 -16.96
CA GLU A 85 -21.47 -11.95 -15.76
C GLU A 85 -20.61 -12.45 -14.60
N GLY A 86 -20.66 -13.74 -14.29
CA GLY A 86 -19.85 -14.34 -13.23
C GLY A 86 -18.34 -14.22 -13.49
N TYR A 87 -17.92 -14.36 -14.74
CA TYR A 87 -16.52 -14.16 -15.13
C TYR A 87 -16.07 -12.71 -14.92
N ASN A 88 -16.87 -11.74 -15.35
CA ASN A 88 -16.58 -10.31 -15.19
C ASN A 88 -16.59 -9.88 -13.71
N GLN A 89 -17.55 -10.37 -12.93
CA GLN A 89 -17.61 -10.13 -11.48
C GLN A 89 -16.38 -10.73 -10.78
N GLY A 90 -15.97 -11.94 -11.14
CA GLY A 90 -14.78 -12.59 -10.60
C GLY A 90 -13.50 -11.80 -10.92
N ILE A 91 -13.35 -11.29 -12.14
CA ILE A 91 -12.22 -10.42 -12.51
C ILE A 91 -12.24 -9.13 -11.69
N ALA A 92 -13.40 -8.48 -11.54
CA ALA A 92 -13.51 -7.22 -10.81
C ALA A 92 -13.16 -7.40 -9.32
N GLN A 93 -13.66 -8.47 -8.69
CA GLN A 93 -13.36 -8.81 -7.30
C GLN A 93 -11.87 -9.13 -7.12
N ALA A 94 -11.31 -9.99 -7.97
CA ALA A 94 -9.89 -10.31 -7.92
C ALA A 94 -9.03 -9.05 -8.08
N LYS A 95 -9.35 -8.18 -9.05
CA LYS A 95 -8.62 -6.93 -9.25
C LYS A 95 -8.65 -6.06 -8.00
N GLN A 96 -9.81 -5.90 -7.37
CA GLN A 96 -9.94 -5.10 -6.15
C GLN A 96 -9.11 -5.67 -4.99
N GLU A 97 -9.14 -6.99 -4.78
CA GLU A 97 -8.33 -7.65 -3.75
C GLU A 97 -6.82 -7.50 -4.01
N TYR A 98 -6.39 -7.68 -5.26
CA TYR A 98 -4.99 -7.53 -5.64
C TYR A 98 -4.51 -6.08 -5.58
N GLU A 99 -5.36 -5.10 -5.89
CA GLU A 99 -5.02 -3.69 -5.83
C GLU A 99 -4.68 -3.27 -4.39
N GLN A 100 -5.45 -3.73 -3.40
CA GLN A 100 -5.15 -3.52 -1.98
C GLN A 100 -3.83 -4.16 -1.55
N LEU A 101 -3.57 -5.41 -1.96
CA LEU A 101 -2.31 -6.10 -1.66
C LEU A 101 -1.10 -5.40 -2.31
N ILE A 102 -1.27 -4.87 -3.52
CA ILE A 102 -0.22 -4.12 -4.22
C ILE A 102 0.05 -2.79 -3.51
N GLU A 103 -0.99 -2.06 -3.11
CA GLU A 103 -0.85 -0.81 -2.34
C GLU A 103 -0.15 -1.05 -1.00
N GLU A 104 -0.53 -2.09 -0.27
CA GLU A 104 0.12 -2.46 0.99
C GLU A 104 1.60 -2.81 0.77
N ALA A 105 1.90 -3.62 -0.24
CA ALA A 105 3.28 -3.99 -0.58
C ALA A 105 4.13 -2.76 -0.99
N GLN A 106 3.55 -1.81 -1.72
CA GLN A 106 4.20 -0.55 -2.05
C GLN A 106 4.46 0.31 -0.81
N SER A 107 3.49 0.40 0.10
CA SER A 107 3.62 1.12 1.36
C SER A 107 4.74 0.54 2.23
N ILE A 108 4.76 -0.78 2.40
CA ILE A 108 5.82 -1.48 3.16
C ILE A 108 7.19 -1.21 2.53
N LYS A 109 7.30 -1.28 1.21
CA LYS A 109 8.57 -1.00 0.50
C LYS A 109 9.05 0.44 0.74
N GLU A 110 8.15 1.41 0.69
CA GLU A 110 8.49 2.82 0.90
C GLU A 110 8.89 3.08 2.35
N GLN A 111 8.15 2.53 3.31
CA GLN A 111 8.49 2.59 4.73
C GLN A 111 9.88 1.97 5.01
N ALA A 112 10.16 0.78 4.47
CA ALA A 112 11.45 0.13 4.63
C ALA A 112 12.60 0.96 4.04
N SER A 113 12.38 1.65 2.92
CA SER A 113 13.37 2.54 2.31
C SER A 113 13.68 3.76 3.18
N VAL A 114 12.64 4.37 3.77
CA VAL A 114 12.78 5.50 4.70
C VAL A 114 13.49 5.06 5.98
N GLU A 115 13.06 3.94 6.57
CA GLU A 115 13.66 3.39 7.79
C GLU A 115 15.14 3.04 7.58
N TYR A 116 15.48 2.42 6.44
CA TYR A 116 16.86 2.12 6.08
C TYR A 116 17.75 3.38 6.04
N LYS A 117 17.26 4.48 5.45
CA LYS A 117 18.00 5.75 5.43
C LYS A 117 18.17 6.31 6.83
N ASN A 118 17.11 6.34 7.63
CA ASN A 118 17.18 6.84 9.01
C ASN A 118 18.18 6.03 9.85
N VAL A 119 18.22 4.71 9.68
CA VAL A 119 19.20 3.85 10.35
C VAL A 119 20.62 4.22 9.91
N LEU A 120 20.86 4.39 8.61
CA LEU A 120 22.17 4.75 8.10
C LEU A 120 22.65 6.10 8.64
N ASP A 121 21.77 7.11 8.61
CA ASP A 121 22.06 8.46 9.12
C ASP A 121 22.33 8.42 10.63
N SER A 122 21.56 7.64 11.39
CA SER A 122 21.77 7.47 12.83
C SER A 122 23.10 6.77 13.16
N LEU A 123 23.47 5.75 12.38
CA LEU A 123 24.72 5.02 12.56
C LEU A 123 25.93 5.91 12.25
N GLU A 124 25.83 6.78 11.24
CA GLU A 124 26.87 7.75 10.94
C GLU A 124 27.08 8.72 12.11
N SER A 125 26.00 9.31 12.63
CA SER A 125 26.06 10.23 13.78
C SER A 125 26.61 9.53 15.03
N ASP A 126 26.14 8.33 15.33
CA ASP A 126 26.61 7.53 16.48
C ASP A 126 28.11 7.20 16.36
N ALA A 127 28.58 6.86 15.16
CA ALA A 127 29.99 6.59 14.92
C ALA A 127 30.86 7.84 15.14
N VAL A 128 30.43 8.99 14.61
CA VAL A 128 31.11 10.28 14.81
C VAL A 128 31.19 10.65 16.29
N ASN A 129 30.05 10.57 16.99
CA ASN A 129 29.99 10.86 18.43
C ASN A 129 30.91 9.92 19.22
N THR A 130 30.92 8.63 18.89
CA THR A 130 31.80 7.65 19.54
C THR A 130 33.29 7.98 19.32
N ILE A 131 33.67 8.36 18.10
CA ILE A 131 35.06 8.73 17.78
C ILE A 131 35.47 9.98 18.57
N LEU A 132 34.61 11.00 18.60
CA LEU A 132 34.86 12.24 19.34
C LEU A 132 34.97 11.97 20.85
N GLU A 133 34.09 11.15 21.43
CA GLU A 133 34.19 10.77 22.84
C GLU A 133 35.50 10.03 23.17
N ILE A 134 35.92 9.10 22.30
CA ILE A 134 37.20 8.40 22.44
C ILE A 134 38.36 9.40 22.39
N ALA A 135 38.37 10.28 21.39
CA ALA A 135 39.41 11.29 21.22
C ALA A 135 39.49 12.22 22.44
N LYS A 136 38.35 12.71 22.93
CA LYS A 136 38.25 13.53 24.15
C LYS A 136 38.84 12.80 25.34
N LYS A 137 38.48 11.53 25.53
CA LYS A 137 38.97 10.71 26.65
C LYS A 137 40.48 10.47 26.58
N VAL A 138 41.03 10.22 25.39
CA VAL A 138 42.48 10.07 25.18
C VAL A 138 43.20 11.39 25.49
N ILE A 139 42.70 12.53 24.98
CA ILE A 139 43.31 13.84 25.22
C ILE A 139 43.27 14.19 26.72
N SER A 140 42.11 14.01 27.38
CA SER A 140 42.02 14.22 28.82
C SER A 140 43.02 13.35 29.60
N LYS A 141 43.24 12.10 29.17
CA LYS A 141 44.20 11.21 29.80
C LYS A 141 45.65 11.66 29.58
N GLU A 142 45.99 12.10 28.37
CA GLU A 142 47.32 12.64 28.05
C GLU A 142 47.63 13.92 28.82
N LEU A 143 46.62 14.75 29.13
CA LEU A 143 46.81 15.98 29.92
C LEU A 143 47.04 15.73 31.41
N GLU A 144 46.71 14.53 31.92
CA GLU A 144 47.17 14.12 33.25
C GLU A 144 48.70 14.00 33.31
N CYS A 145 49.36 13.74 32.15
CA CYS A 145 50.81 13.77 32.05
C CYS A 145 51.31 15.21 32.10
N LYS A 146 51.89 15.61 33.22
CA LYS A 146 52.28 16.99 33.46
C LYS A 146 53.25 17.55 32.42
N GLN A 147 54.13 16.76 31.80
CA GLN A 147 55.00 17.25 30.71
C GLN A 147 54.20 17.83 29.53
N ASN A 148 53.03 17.27 29.23
CA ASN A 148 52.20 17.71 28.11
C ASN A 148 51.57 19.09 28.34
N ILE A 149 51.46 19.56 29.60
CA ILE A 149 50.96 20.91 29.88
C ILE A 149 51.94 22.00 29.41
N LEU A 150 53.25 21.75 29.49
CA LEU A 150 54.27 22.69 29.02
C LEU A 150 54.18 22.85 27.50
N LEU A 151 53.94 21.75 26.78
CA LEU A 151 53.69 21.77 25.34
C LEU A 151 52.40 22.51 24.99
N LEU A 152 51.31 22.29 25.76
CA LEU A 152 50.05 23.01 25.56
C LEU A 152 50.22 24.53 25.69
N VAL A 153 50.95 24.96 26.73
CA VAL A 153 51.26 26.37 26.99
C VAL A 153 52.17 26.94 25.90
N LYS A 154 53.21 26.19 25.49
CA LYS A 154 54.09 26.59 24.38
C LYS A 154 53.31 26.87 23.10
N ASP A 155 52.48 25.92 22.68
CA ASP A 155 51.62 26.04 21.50
C ASP A 155 50.65 27.22 21.60
N ALA A 156 50.14 27.51 22.80
CA ALA A 156 49.26 28.65 23.04
C ALA A 156 49.99 29.98 22.83
N PHE A 157 51.22 30.10 23.35
CA PHE A 157 52.05 31.29 23.18
C PHE A 157 52.57 31.49 21.75
N GLU A 158 52.85 30.43 21.00
CA GLU A 158 53.24 30.52 19.59
C GLU A 158 52.11 31.11 18.71
N LYS A 159 50.85 30.87 19.08
CA LYS A 159 49.67 31.40 18.37
C LYS A 159 49.28 32.80 18.83
N CYS A 160 49.79 33.27 19.97
CA CYS A 160 49.55 34.62 20.48
C CYS A 160 50.58 35.61 19.91
N SER A 161 50.20 36.88 19.78
CA SER A 161 51.09 37.95 19.28
C SER A 161 52.38 38.05 20.12
N LYS A 162 53.48 38.56 19.53
CA LYS A 162 54.77 38.78 20.23
C LYS A 162 54.73 39.91 21.27
N ASP A 163 53.56 40.21 21.83
CA ASP A 163 53.40 41.20 22.89
C ASP A 163 54.24 40.80 24.09
N ARG A 164 55.09 41.71 24.56
CA ARG A 164 56.07 41.38 25.60
C ARG A 164 55.43 41.06 26.95
N LYS A 165 54.25 41.62 27.23
CA LYS A 165 53.52 41.41 28.50
C LYS A 165 52.31 40.53 28.30
N ALA A 166 52.31 39.36 28.94
CA ALA A 166 51.20 38.42 28.96
C ALA A 166 51.00 37.85 30.37
N VAL A 167 49.77 37.52 30.71
CA VAL A 167 49.42 36.81 31.95
C VAL A 167 48.87 35.44 31.56
N LEU A 168 49.57 34.38 31.98
CA LEU A 168 49.14 33.00 31.81
C LEU A 168 48.32 32.59 33.04
N ARG A 169 47.04 32.26 32.85
CA ARG A 169 46.17 31.68 33.88
C ARG A 169 46.04 30.18 33.67
N LEU A 170 46.34 29.43 34.73
CA LEU A 170 46.25 27.97 34.78
C LEU A 170 45.48 27.52 36.02
N ASN A 171 45.01 26.27 36.01
CA ASN A 171 44.45 25.65 37.20
C ASN A 171 45.50 25.48 38.31
N GLU A 172 45.07 25.09 39.51
CA GLU A 172 45.97 24.88 40.66
C GLU A 172 47.14 23.93 40.39
N GLN A 173 46.85 22.75 39.87
CA GLN A 173 47.87 21.71 39.72
C GLN A 173 48.85 22.03 38.60
N ASP A 174 48.34 22.55 37.49
CA ASP A 174 49.10 22.92 36.31
C ASP A 174 49.93 24.17 36.59
N TYR A 175 49.41 25.12 37.37
CA TYR A 175 50.17 26.25 37.88
C TYR A 175 51.41 25.77 38.66
N ASN A 176 51.24 24.86 39.62
CA ASN A 176 52.34 24.38 40.45
C ASN A 176 53.45 23.77 39.59
N TYR A 177 53.07 22.87 38.66
CA TYR A 177 54.03 22.21 37.78
C TYR A 177 54.72 23.18 36.80
N VAL A 178 53.97 24.09 36.17
CA VAL A 178 54.54 25.05 35.21
C VAL A 178 55.43 26.07 35.92
N ASN A 179 55.08 26.47 37.15
CA ASN A 179 55.88 27.40 37.93
C ASN A 179 57.20 26.76 38.41
N GLU A 180 57.20 25.47 38.76
CA GLU A 180 58.42 24.70 39.07
C GLU A 180 59.33 24.55 37.85
N ASN A 181 58.77 24.42 36.64
CA ASN A 181 59.51 24.24 35.39
C ASN A 181 59.54 25.51 34.52
N LYS A 182 59.48 26.68 35.15
CA LYS A 182 59.36 27.98 34.47
C LYS A 182 60.57 28.28 33.56
N GLU A 183 61.77 27.91 33.99
CA GLU A 183 62.99 28.06 33.20
C GLU A 183 62.94 27.22 31.92
N GLU A 184 62.48 25.97 32.02
CA GLU A 184 62.28 25.08 30.86
C GLU A 184 61.27 25.69 29.89
N LEU A 185 60.09 26.11 30.39
CA LEU A 185 59.07 26.75 29.55
C LEU A 185 59.61 27.96 28.79
N PHE A 186 60.33 28.86 29.47
CA PHE A 186 60.88 30.05 28.81
C PHE A 186 61.99 29.73 27.82
N SER A 187 62.79 28.69 28.09
CA SER A 187 63.77 28.19 27.12
C SER A 187 63.09 27.70 25.84
N MET A 188 61.95 26.99 25.96
CA MET A 188 61.17 26.49 24.82
C MET A 188 60.48 27.60 24.02
N LEU A 189 60.15 28.72 24.67
CA LEU A 189 59.47 29.87 24.07
C LEU A 189 60.43 30.84 23.38
N GLU A 190 61.74 30.71 23.56
CA GLU A 190 62.76 31.69 23.10
C GLU A 190 62.43 33.14 23.53
N ARG A 191 61.80 33.32 24.70
CA ARG A 191 61.27 34.61 25.19
C ARG A 191 61.74 34.89 26.62
N SER A 192 61.96 36.17 26.91
CA SER A 192 62.36 36.65 28.23
C SER A 192 61.17 36.88 29.18
N GLU A 193 61.47 36.83 30.48
CA GLU A 193 60.67 36.76 31.73
C GLU A 193 59.44 37.70 31.92
N GLU A 194 58.97 38.41 30.91
CA GLU A 194 57.85 39.36 31.01
C GLU A 194 56.45 38.70 31.07
N THR A 195 56.39 37.37 31.23
CA THR A 195 55.13 36.62 31.40
C THR A 195 54.86 36.34 32.88
N GLU A 196 53.72 36.83 33.37
CA GLU A 196 53.22 36.55 34.71
C GLU A 196 52.39 35.27 34.68
N ILE A 197 52.64 34.32 35.60
CA ILE A 197 51.84 33.09 35.70
C ILE A 197 50.94 33.22 36.94
N LYS A 198 49.62 33.05 36.77
CA LYS A 198 48.61 33.14 37.82
C LYS A 198 47.82 31.86 37.92
N LYS A 199 47.42 31.57 39.17
CA LYS A 199 46.49 30.50 39.50
C LYS A 199 45.06 30.99 39.35
N ASP A 200 44.23 30.23 38.65
CA ASP A 200 42.80 30.47 38.49
C ASP A 200 42.03 29.20 38.92
N LEU A 201 41.31 29.29 40.03
CA LEU A 201 40.56 28.17 40.61
C LEU A 201 39.29 27.82 39.82
N SER A 202 38.87 28.67 38.89
CA SER A 202 37.73 28.39 38.02
C SER A 202 38.08 27.47 36.86
N LEU A 203 39.38 27.30 36.56
CA LEU A 203 39.87 26.44 35.49
C LEU A 203 39.98 24.99 35.93
N LYS A 204 39.69 24.08 35.00
CA LYS A 204 39.96 22.64 35.15
C LYS A 204 41.40 22.33 34.75
N GLU A 205 41.88 21.12 35.05
CA GLU A 205 43.15 20.61 34.51
C GLU A 205 43.16 20.70 32.98
N GLY A 206 44.28 21.12 32.39
CA GLY A 206 44.37 21.45 30.97
C GLY A 206 43.75 22.81 30.58
N GLY A 207 43.23 23.56 31.54
CA GLY A 207 42.75 24.93 31.36
C GLY A 207 43.91 25.92 31.21
N CYS A 208 43.90 26.68 30.12
CA CYS A 208 44.99 27.59 29.77
C CYS A 208 44.42 28.85 29.12
N ILE A 209 44.50 29.98 29.83
CA ILE A 209 44.07 31.27 29.31
C ILE A 209 45.27 32.23 29.28
N ILE A 210 45.46 32.91 28.16
CA ILE A 210 46.51 33.92 27.99
C ILE A 210 45.84 35.28 27.87
N ASP A 211 46.05 36.14 28.86
CA ASP A 211 45.64 37.54 28.81
C ASP A 211 46.79 38.40 28.26
N THR A 212 46.52 39.16 27.21
CA THR A 212 47.45 40.09 26.56
C THR A 212 46.89 41.51 26.59
N SER A 213 47.68 42.51 26.19
CA SER A 213 47.20 43.90 26.03
C SER A 213 46.05 44.05 25.03
N LEU A 214 45.89 43.10 24.11
CA LEU A 214 44.88 43.14 23.06
C LEU A 214 43.61 42.34 23.41
N GLY A 215 43.65 41.53 24.47
CA GLY A 215 42.53 40.69 24.88
C GLY A 215 42.97 39.37 25.52
N SER A 216 41.97 38.56 25.87
CA SER A 216 42.13 37.24 26.46
C SER A 216 41.93 36.15 25.39
N ILE A 217 42.83 35.17 25.36
CA ILE A 217 42.77 34.04 24.44
C ILE A 217 42.64 32.77 25.28
N ASP A 218 41.54 32.04 25.08
CA ASP A 218 41.37 30.73 25.67
C ASP A 218 42.04 29.68 24.78
N ALA A 219 43.10 29.09 25.31
CA ALA A 219 43.87 28.02 24.69
C ALA A 219 43.77 26.70 25.48
N SER A 220 42.72 26.57 26.29
CA SER A 220 42.42 25.36 27.07
C SER A 220 42.24 24.16 26.14
N ALA A 221 42.56 22.98 26.67
CA ALA A 221 42.41 21.74 25.92
C ALA A 221 40.97 21.50 25.45
N ASP A 222 39.98 21.79 26.29
CA ASP A 222 38.56 21.70 25.94
C ASP A 222 38.22 22.58 24.73
N THR A 223 38.66 23.84 24.73
CA THR A 223 38.44 24.80 23.64
C THR A 223 39.12 24.36 22.34
N LYS A 224 40.31 23.76 22.43
CA LYS A 224 40.97 23.16 21.25
C LYS A 224 40.22 21.94 20.75
N PHE A 225 39.69 21.11 21.65
CA PHE A 225 38.91 19.92 21.29
C PHE A 225 37.59 20.30 20.62
N GLU A 226 36.86 21.28 21.16
CA GLU A 226 35.62 21.81 20.55
C GLU A 226 35.88 22.33 19.13
N LYS A 227 37.03 22.97 18.90
CA LYS A 227 37.41 23.40 17.55
C LYS A 227 37.63 22.21 16.60
N ILE A 228 38.31 21.16 17.06
CA ILE A 228 38.51 19.93 16.28
C ILE A 228 37.16 19.26 15.97
N GLU A 229 36.26 19.20 16.96
CA GLU A 229 34.92 18.66 16.77
C GLU A 229 34.14 19.45 15.70
N ASN A 230 34.14 20.77 15.78
CA ASN A 230 33.48 21.63 14.79
C ASN A 230 34.08 21.48 13.38
N ASP A 231 35.41 21.45 13.28
CA ASP A 231 36.11 21.26 12.00
C ASP A 231 35.81 19.87 11.42
N PHE A 232 35.78 18.83 12.26
CA PHE A 232 35.48 17.45 11.86
C PHE A 232 34.05 17.31 11.34
N ARG A 233 33.06 17.85 12.06
CA ARG A 233 31.65 17.86 11.62
C ARG A 233 31.45 18.67 10.35
N SER A 234 32.14 19.81 10.22
CA SER A 234 32.09 20.63 9.00
C SER A 234 32.61 19.87 7.77
N ILE A 235 33.62 19.01 7.92
CA ILE A 235 34.14 18.18 6.80
C ILE A 235 33.11 17.12 6.38
N LEU A 236 32.37 16.56 7.35
CA LEU A 236 31.33 15.56 7.11
C LEU A 236 30.04 16.14 6.50
N GLY A 237 29.91 17.47 6.43
CA GLY A 237 28.72 18.12 5.88
C GLY A 237 27.51 18.08 6.82
N GLU A 238 27.70 17.65 8.07
CA GLU A 238 26.71 17.84 9.13
C GLU A 238 26.55 19.35 9.34
N LYS A 239 25.33 19.87 9.10
CA LYS A 239 24.99 21.21 9.57
C LYS A 239 25.04 21.18 11.09
N ILE A 240 25.91 22.00 11.64
CA ILE A 240 25.93 22.34 13.06
C ILE A 240 24.63 23.14 13.30
N ASP A 241 23.62 22.49 13.88
CA ASP A 241 22.41 23.16 14.40
C ASP A 241 22.68 23.76 15.79
#